data_AF-A0A7V3CCH8-F1
#
_entry.id   AF-A0A7V3CCH8-F1
#
_cell.length_a   1.000
_cell.length_b   1.000
_cell.length_c   1.000
_cell.angle_alpha   90.00
_cell.angle_beta   90.00
_cell.angle_gamma   90.00
#
_symmetry.space_group_name_H-M   'P 1'
#
loop_
_entity.id
_entity.type
_entity.pdbx_description
1 polymer ?
#
loop_
_entity_poly.entity_id
_entity_poly.type
_entity_poly.pdbx_seq_one_letter_code
_entity_poly.pdbx_strand_id
1 'polypeptide(L)'
;MKPLYLEKKLALILRPGLSLLDQAEAFWRELTSVARVRILRQDRAPAVRAFLLAESSLLVWRDRLMLSTCGSGELKSLVPWLKEQFGDDAVVASLYETPEWTTELSLRREVEGAVSALASWGGFRKSVLVGFARRDFPAELRALLPRDAEIFQEYDFEPVGYSCNACEGKNYLTLHFSPELEGSCLSLESRGFEKVYDAIFHASKELLIPTKCILLVK
;
A
#
# COMPACT_ATOMS: atom_id res chain seq x y z
N MET A 1 2.92 4.89 -25.77
CA MET A 1 2.14 4.01 -24.86
C MET A 1 2.34 4.48 -23.44
N LYS A 2 1.26 4.81 -22.71
CA LYS A 2 1.35 5.06 -21.26
C LYS A 2 1.55 3.70 -20.57
N PRO A 3 2.39 3.58 -19.53
CA PRO A 3 2.53 2.32 -18.82
C PRO A 3 1.18 1.91 -18.24
N LEU A 4 0.80 0.64 -18.40
CA LEU A 4 -0.47 0.09 -17.91
C LEU A 4 -0.58 0.11 -16.38
N TYR A 5 0.55 0.16 -15.67
CA TYR A 5 0.56 0.20 -14.21
C TYR A 5 0.82 1.61 -13.68
N LEU A 6 -0.25 2.21 -13.19
CA LEU A 6 -0.29 3.56 -12.66
C LEU A 6 -0.78 3.51 -11.21
N GLU A 7 0.02 2.91 -10.31
CA GLU A 7 -0.28 2.89 -8.87
C GLU A 7 -0.14 4.30 -8.28
N LYS A 8 -1.20 4.73 -7.60
CA LYS A 8 -1.23 5.91 -6.74
C LYS A 8 -1.24 5.44 -5.30
N LYS A 9 -0.65 6.23 -4.42
CA LYS A 9 -0.65 5.97 -2.99
C LYS A 9 -1.02 7.22 -2.23
N LEU A 10 -1.86 7.05 -1.22
CA LEU A 10 -2.08 8.02 -0.17
C LEU A 10 -1.67 7.40 1.16
N ALA A 11 -0.77 8.09 1.83
CA ALA A 11 -0.33 7.83 3.18
C ALA A 11 -0.74 9.03 4.03
N LEU A 12 -1.40 8.81 5.17
CA LEU A 12 -1.85 9.92 6.02
C LEU A 12 -1.68 9.60 7.50
N ILE A 13 -1.46 10.66 8.28
CA ILE A 13 -1.28 10.63 9.72
C ILE A 13 -2.34 11.52 10.35
N LEU A 14 -3.03 11.00 11.35
CA LEU A 14 -3.99 11.74 12.15
C LEU A 14 -3.32 12.43 13.33
N ARG A 15 -3.98 13.46 13.86
CA ARG A 15 -3.57 14.10 15.12
C ARG A 15 -3.61 13.11 16.28
N PRO A 16 -2.76 13.30 17.32
CA PRO A 16 -2.81 12.49 18.54
C PRO A 16 -4.21 12.48 19.17
N GLY A 17 -4.60 11.33 19.72
CA GLY A 17 -5.90 11.14 20.37
C GLY A 17 -7.02 10.65 19.45
N LEU A 18 -6.86 10.76 18.12
CA LEU A 18 -7.73 10.07 17.17
C LEU A 18 -7.27 8.62 16.96
N SER A 19 -8.24 7.72 16.80
CA SER A 19 -8.01 6.30 16.58
C SER A 19 -8.84 5.80 15.41
N LEU A 20 -8.16 5.45 14.33
CA LEU A 20 -8.75 4.77 13.17
C LEU A 20 -9.21 3.36 13.54
N LEU A 21 -8.49 2.64 14.41
CA LEU A 21 -8.84 1.26 14.76
C LEU A 21 -10.14 1.15 15.56
N ASP A 22 -10.59 2.24 16.18
CA ASP A 22 -11.83 2.30 16.97
C ASP A 22 -13.07 2.61 16.11
N GLN A 23 -12.88 2.86 14.81
CA GLN A 23 -13.98 3.16 13.89
C GLN A 23 -14.82 1.91 13.56
N ALA A 24 -16.13 2.13 13.45
CA ALA A 24 -17.11 1.09 13.12
C ALA A 24 -17.01 0.63 11.65
N GLU A 25 -17.60 -0.52 11.33
CA GLU A 25 -17.58 -1.07 9.96
C GLU A 25 -18.19 -0.14 8.91
N ALA A 26 -19.17 0.70 9.28
CA ALA A 26 -19.77 1.69 8.40
C ALA A 26 -18.73 2.72 7.90
N PHE A 27 -17.78 3.12 8.76
CA PHE A 27 -16.72 4.05 8.40
C PHE A 27 -15.86 3.50 7.26
N TRP A 28 -15.50 2.21 7.30
CA TRP A 28 -14.68 1.58 6.26
C TRP A 28 -15.41 1.43 4.93
N ARG A 29 -16.72 1.16 4.98
CA ARG A 29 -17.56 1.14 3.78
C ARG A 29 -17.62 2.51 3.12
N GLU A 30 -17.76 3.57 3.91
CA GLU A 30 -17.78 4.93 3.39
C GLU A 30 -16.40 5.36 2.85
N LEU A 31 -15.33 5.11 3.61
CA LEU A 31 -13.96 5.41 3.19
C LEU A 31 -13.63 4.76 1.84
N THR A 32 -13.96 3.47 1.68
CA THR A 32 -13.70 2.75 0.43
C THR A 32 -14.59 3.23 -0.71
N SER A 33 -15.83 3.66 -0.43
CA SER A 33 -16.70 4.33 -1.39
C SER A 33 -16.10 5.67 -1.87
N VAL A 34 -15.63 6.52 -0.96
CA VAL A 34 -14.98 7.80 -1.29
C VAL A 34 -13.73 7.57 -2.13
N ALA A 35 -12.91 6.58 -1.76
CA ALA A 35 -11.72 6.22 -2.51
C ALA A 35 -12.02 5.50 -3.84
N ARG A 36 -13.27 5.09 -4.07
CA ARG A 36 -13.72 4.28 -5.22
C ARG A 36 -12.95 2.95 -5.33
N VAL A 37 -12.74 2.29 -4.20
CA VAL A 37 -12.09 0.97 -4.12
C VAL A 37 -13.06 -0.07 -3.58
N ARG A 38 -12.84 -1.34 -3.94
CA ARG A 38 -13.66 -2.46 -3.49
C ARG A 38 -12.88 -3.36 -2.56
N ILE A 39 -13.44 -3.65 -1.38
CA ILE A 39 -12.89 -4.61 -0.42
C ILE A 39 -13.17 -6.03 -0.91
N LEU A 40 -12.13 -6.84 -1.01
CA LEU A 40 -12.22 -8.28 -1.23
C LEU A 40 -12.21 -9.04 0.09
N ARG A 41 -11.31 -8.65 0.99
CA ARG A 41 -11.12 -9.28 2.29
C ARG A 41 -10.67 -8.25 3.32
N GLN A 42 -11.06 -8.47 4.57
CA GLN A 42 -10.66 -7.66 5.71
C GLN A 42 -10.21 -8.57 6.85
N ASP A 43 -9.06 -8.25 7.44
CA ASP A 43 -8.54 -8.92 8.63
C ASP A 43 -8.08 -7.86 9.66
N ARG A 44 -8.06 -8.25 10.93
CA ARG A 44 -7.76 -7.35 12.05
C ARG A 44 -6.89 -8.04 13.09
N ALA A 45 -5.86 -7.34 13.53
CA ALA A 45 -5.04 -7.63 14.70
C ALA A 45 -5.11 -6.46 15.69
N PRO A 46 -4.55 -6.57 16.91
CA PRO A 46 -4.60 -5.49 17.90
C PRO A 46 -3.93 -4.18 17.43
N ALA A 47 -2.85 -4.28 16.65
CA ALA A 47 -2.05 -3.13 16.21
C ALA A 47 -2.44 -2.59 14.82
N VAL A 48 -3.10 -3.40 14.00
CA VAL A 48 -3.31 -3.11 12.57
C VAL A 48 -4.61 -3.75 12.07
N ARG A 49 -5.23 -3.10 11.08
CA ARG A 49 -6.31 -3.65 10.27
C ARG A 49 -5.87 -3.59 8.81
N ALA A 50 -6.05 -4.69 8.08
CA ALA A 50 -5.65 -4.79 6.69
C ALA A 50 -6.85 -5.14 5.82
N PHE A 51 -6.98 -4.44 4.70
CA PHE A 51 -7.99 -4.67 3.69
C PHE A 51 -7.28 -5.01 2.39
N LEU A 52 -7.56 -6.20 1.91
CA LEU A 52 -7.21 -6.61 0.57
C LEU A 52 -8.25 -6.03 -0.39
N LEU A 53 -7.80 -5.27 -1.38
CA LEU A 53 -8.64 -4.62 -2.37
C LEU A 53 -8.43 -5.27 -3.75
N ALA A 54 -9.35 -5.02 -4.68
CA ALA A 54 -9.35 -5.67 -6.00
C ALA A 54 -8.04 -5.51 -6.78
N GLU A 55 -7.28 -4.43 -6.58
CA GLU A 55 -5.98 -4.26 -7.23
C GLU A 55 -4.97 -3.54 -6.31
N SER A 56 -5.20 -3.60 -5.00
CA SER A 56 -4.44 -2.75 -4.05
C SER A 56 -4.63 -3.11 -2.58
N SER A 57 -4.07 -2.28 -1.70
CA SER A 57 -4.05 -2.53 -0.26
C SER A 57 -4.41 -1.29 0.54
N LEU A 58 -5.23 -1.47 1.56
CA LEU A 58 -5.45 -0.49 2.63
C LEU A 58 -4.95 -1.09 3.95
N LEU A 59 -3.92 -0.47 4.51
CA LEU A 59 -3.37 -0.80 5.82
C LEU A 59 -3.67 0.32 6.80
N VAL A 60 -4.19 -0.03 7.96
CA VAL A 60 -4.68 0.92 8.98
C VAL A 60 -4.05 0.59 10.32
N TRP A 61 -3.42 1.58 10.92
CA TRP A 61 -3.00 1.56 12.31
C TRP A 61 -3.82 2.58 13.10
N ARG A 62 -3.58 2.70 14.41
CA ARG A 62 -4.32 3.63 15.28
C ARG A 62 -4.33 5.05 14.75
N ASP A 63 -3.17 5.59 14.39
CA ASP A 63 -2.97 7.01 14.08
C ASP A 63 -2.72 7.29 12.59
N ARG A 64 -2.75 6.28 11.73
CA ARG A 64 -2.35 6.42 10.33
C ARG A 64 -2.97 5.35 9.45
N LEU A 65 -3.07 5.64 8.17
CA LEU A 65 -3.37 4.63 7.16
C LEU A 65 -2.52 4.83 5.92
N MET A 66 -2.41 3.76 5.16
CA MET A 66 -1.83 3.72 3.84
C MET A 66 -2.82 3.04 2.90
N LEU A 67 -3.16 3.72 1.81
CA LEU A 67 -4.00 3.20 0.75
C LEU A 67 -3.26 3.34 -0.58
N SER A 68 -3.02 2.22 -1.25
CA SER A 68 -2.64 2.21 -2.66
C SER A 68 -3.84 1.89 -3.54
N THR A 69 -3.81 2.29 -4.80
CA THR A 69 -4.72 1.83 -5.86
C THR A 69 -4.12 2.04 -7.22
N CYS A 70 -4.34 1.14 -8.17
CA CYS A 70 -4.23 1.49 -9.59
C CYS A 70 -5.56 2.05 -10.12
N GLY A 71 -5.50 2.74 -11.27
CA GLY A 71 -6.69 3.23 -11.98
C GLY A 71 -7.18 4.63 -11.60
N SER A 72 -8.50 4.83 -11.69
CA SER A 72 -9.19 6.13 -11.57
C SER A 72 -9.56 6.52 -10.14
N GLY A 73 -9.11 5.76 -9.14
CA GLY A 73 -9.35 6.03 -7.73
C GLY A 73 -8.97 7.46 -7.33
N GLU A 74 -9.79 8.06 -6.47
CA GLU A 74 -9.74 9.47 -6.11
C GLU A 74 -9.17 9.64 -4.70
N LEU A 75 -7.96 9.13 -4.46
CA LEU A 75 -7.39 9.04 -3.11
C LEU A 75 -7.31 10.40 -2.40
N LYS A 76 -7.01 11.48 -3.14
CA LYS A 76 -6.90 12.83 -2.57
C LYS A 76 -8.18 13.29 -1.86
N SER A 77 -9.34 12.79 -2.28
CA SER A 77 -10.65 13.15 -1.71
C SER A 77 -10.86 12.56 -0.32
N LEU A 78 -10.02 11.61 0.11
CA LEU A 78 -10.02 11.12 1.49
C LEU A 78 -9.56 12.16 2.51
N VAL A 79 -8.67 13.08 2.13
CA VAL A 79 -8.17 14.11 3.05
C VAL A 79 -9.28 15.08 3.48
N PRO A 80 -10.04 15.72 2.57
CA PRO A 80 -11.18 16.56 2.98
C PRO A 80 -12.28 15.74 3.66
N TRP A 81 -12.57 14.52 3.19
CA TRP A 81 -13.56 13.67 3.86
C TRP A 81 -13.18 13.33 5.31
N LEU A 82 -11.92 12.97 5.60
CA LEU A 82 -11.47 12.73 6.97
C LEU A 82 -11.57 13.99 7.86
N LYS A 83 -11.42 15.18 7.29
CA LYS A 83 -11.62 16.43 8.01
C LYS A 83 -13.08 16.67 8.35
N GLU A 84 -14.00 16.29 7.47
CA GLU A 84 -15.44 16.34 7.75
C GLU A 84 -15.81 15.37 8.89
N GLN A 85 -15.18 14.18 8.94
CA GLN A 85 -15.46 13.18 9.97
C GLN A 85 -14.88 13.54 11.34
N PHE A 86 -13.68 14.12 11.39
CA PHE A 86 -12.89 14.25 12.63
C PHE A 86 -12.44 15.68 12.98
N GLY A 87 -12.80 16.67 12.15
CA GLY A 87 -12.43 18.08 12.26
C GLY A 87 -11.29 18.50 11.32
N ASP A 88 -11.20 19.81 11.04
CA ASP A 88 -10.23 20.40 10.10
C ASP A 88 -8.75 20.14 10.45
N ASP A 89 -8.48 19.83 11.72
CA ASP A 89 -7.16 19.52 12.26
C ASP A 89 -6.86 18.02 12.33
N ALA A 90 -7.78 17.17 11.86
CA ALA A 90 -7.65 15.73 11.97
C ALA A 90 -6.41 15.17 11.27
N VAL A 91 -6.12 15.64 10.05
CA VAL A 91 -4.98 15.17 9.24
C VAL A 91 -3.79 16.10 9.45
N VAL A 92 -2.73 15.59 10.08
CA VAL A 92 -1.50 16.38 10.36
C VAL A 92 -0.48 16.30 9.24
N ALA A 93 -0.46 15.17 8.54
CA ALA A 93 0.42 14.94 7.40
C ALA A 93 -0.26 14.03 6.38
N SER A 94 -0.03 14.30 5.10
CA SER A 94 -0.37 13.40 4.02
C SER A 94 0.71 13.38 2.95
N LEU A 95 1.02 12.18 2.47
CA LEU A 95 1.93 11.91 1.37
C LEU A 95 1.11 11.30 0.24
N TYR A 96 1.09 11.96 -0.91
CA TYR A 96 0.47 11.44 -2.12
C TYR A 96 1.54 11.16 -3.17
N GLU A 97 1.60 9.93 -3.65
CA GLU A 97 2.53 9.50 -4.68
C GLU A 97 1.75 9.14 -5.94
N THR A 98 2.16 9.71 -7.08
CA THR A 98 1.58 9.41 -8.38
C THR A 98 2.44 8.43 -9.18
N PRO A 99 1.87 7.84 -10.24
CA PRO A 99 2.60 7.02 -11.21
C PRO A 99 3.67 7.75 -12.01
N GLU A 100 3.53 9.07 -12.14
CA GLU A 100 4.57 9.96 -12.67
C GLU A 100 5.65 10.27 -11.62
N TRP A 101 5.59 9.60 -10.46
CA TRP A 101 6.52 9.72 -9.34
C TRP A 101 6.55 11.12 -8.77
N THR A 102 5.48 11.88 -8.98
CA THR A 102 5.28 13.18 -8.36
C THR A 102 4.88 12.92 -6.92
N THR A 103 5.72 13.34 -5.99
CA THR A 103 5.43 13.28 -4.56
C THR A 103 4.87 14.62 -4.13
N GLU A 104 3.61 14.64 -3.69
CA GLU A 104 3.02 15.80 -3.04
C GLU A 104 3.00 15.55 -1.53
N LEU A 105 3.70 16.41 -0.80
CA LEU A 105 3.73 16.38 0.65
C LEU A 105 2.91 17.55 1.18
N SER A 106 1.88 17.26 1.97
CA SER A 106 1.13 18.27 2.70
C SER A 106 1.40 18.13 4.19
N LEU A 107 1.84 19.23 4.80
CA LEU A 107 2.11 19.35 6.23
C LEU A 107 1.27 20.48 6.81
N ARG A 108 0.60 20.22 7.94
CA ARG A 108 -0.02 21.31 8.73
C ARG A 108 1.08 21.97 9.57
N ARG A 109 1.22 23.29 9.45
CA ARG A 109 2.40 24.10 9.81
C ARG A 109 2.80 24.17 11.29
N GLU A 110 2.22 23.39 12.20
CA GLU A 110 2.40 23.57 13.65
C GLU A 110 2.46 22.26 14.45
N VAL A 111 3.05 21.21 13.90
CA VAL A 111 3.41 20.04 14.72
C VAL A 111 4.86 19.69 14.40
N GLU A 112 5.80 20.04 15.28
CA GLU A 112 7.16 19.44 15.27
C GLU A 112 7.07 17.90 15.19
N GLY A 113 6.01 17.35 15.78
CA GLY A 113 5.59 15.96 15.67
C GLY A 113 5.14 15.48 14.28
N ALA A 114 4.70 16.30 13.32
CA ALA A 114 4.28 15.83 11.99
C ALA A 114 5.48 15.47 11.11
N VAL A 115 6.56 16.26 11.16
CA VAL A 115 7.84 15.93 10.51
C VAL A 115 8.47 14.73 11.19
N SER A 116 8.46 14.67 12.52
CA SER A 116 8.89 13.49 13.28
C SER A 116 8.01 12.26 13.01
N ALA A 117 6.69 12.44 12.79
CA ALA A 117 5.77 11.35 12.51
C ALA A 117 5.93 10.83 11.09
N LEU A 118 6.16 11.68 10.09
CA LEU A 118 6.59 11.24 8.76
C LEU A 118 7.98 10.61 8.79
N ALA A 119 8.93 11.13 9.57
CA ALA A 119 10.20 10.44 9.82
C ALA A 119 9.96 9.09 10.53
N SER A 120 8.93 9.00 11.38
CA SER A 120 8.50 7.75 12.05
C SER A 120 7.77 6.79 11.10
N TRP A 121 7.39 7.21 9.89
CA TRP A 121 7.06 6.27 8.82
C TRP A 121 8.28 5.45 8.40
N GLY A 122 9.47 5.80 8.88
CA GLY A 122 10.70 5.04 8.66
C GLY A 122 11.08 5.05 7.19
N GLY A 123 12.34 4.69 6.92
CA GLY A 123 12.68 4.35 5.56
C GLY A 123 11.81 3.19 5.09
N PHE A 124 11.23 3.32 3.89
CA PHE A 124 10.51 2.22 3.26
C PHE A 124 11.21 1.91 1.95
N ARG A 125 11.11 0.64 1.55
CA ARG A 125 11.59 0.19 0.26
C ARG A 125 10.41 -0.07 -0.64
N LYS A 126 10.45 0.52 -1.83
CA LYS A 126 9.47 0.28 -2.88
C LYS A 126 10.17 -0.01 -4.18
N SER A 127 9.75 -1.07 -4.84
CA SER A 127 10.15 -1.37 -6.21
C SER A 127 8.92 -1.62 -7.06
N VAL A 128 8.95 -1.10 -8.28
CA VAL A 128 8.02 -1.47 -9.34
C VAL A 128 8.83 -2.04 -10.49
N LEU A 129 8.61 -3.31 -10.79
CA LEU A 129 9.24 -4.02 -11.91
C LEU A 129 8.20 -4.18 -13.00
N VAL A 130 8.51 -3.71 -14.20
CA VAL A 130 7.67 -3.89 -15.39
C VAL A 130 8.45 -4.73 -16.39
N GLY A 131 7.84 -5.78 -16.93
CA GLY A 131 8.52 -6.72 -17.79
C GLY A 131 7.60 -7.77 -18.38
N PHE A 132 8.22 -8.82 -18.92
CA PHE A 132 7.50 -9.99 -19.40
C PHE A 132 7.54 -11.07 -18.31
N ALA A 133 6.36 -11.43 -17.79
CA ALA A 133 6.24 -12.50 -16.80
C ALA A 133 6.43 -13.88 -17.44
N ARG A 134 7.16 -14.76 -16.75
CA ARG A 134 7.10 -16.20 -17.02
C ARG A 134 5.85 -16.82 -16.39
N ARG A 135 5.33 -17.91 -16.97
CA ARG A 135 4.05 -18.54 -16.59
C ARG A 135 4.02 -19.20 -15.19
N ASP A 136 5.12 -19.27 -14.45
CA ASP A 136 5.21 -19.91 -13.12
C ASP A 136 5.36 -18.93 -11.92
N PHE A 137 4.99 -17.66 -12.13
CA PHE A 137 5.17 -16.55 -11.17
C PHE A 137 4.85 -16.82 -9.66
N PRO A 138 3.82 -17.59 -9.24
CA PRO A 138 3.40 -17.54 -7.85
C PRO A 138 4.15 -18.46 -6.86
N ALA A 139 4.71 -19.59 -7.27
CA ALA A 139 5.18 -20.59 -6.30
C ALA A 139 6.47 -20.18 -5.57
N GLU A 140 7.45 -19.66 -6.32
CA GLU A 140 8.77 -19.28 -5.78
C GLU A 140 8.69 -18.05 -4.88
N LEU A 141 7.91 -17.04 -5.30
CA LEU A 141 7.70 -15.84 -4.47
C LEU A 141 6.97 -16.17 -3.17
N ARG A 142 5.99 -17.08 -3.22
CA ARG A 142 5.22 -17.50 -2.04
C ARG A 142 6.05 -18.19 -0.97
N ALA A 143 7.15 -18.82 -1.34
CA ALA A 143 8.09 -19.43 -0.40
C ALA A 143 8.91 -18.38 0.37
N LEU A 144 9.02 -17.15 -0.15
CA LEU A 144 9.78 -16.06 0.46
C LEU A 144 8.93 -15.19 1.39
N LEU A 145 7.60 -15.31 1.34
CA LEU A 145 6.68 -14.46 2.10
C LEU A 145 6.77 -14.73 3.61
N PRO A 146 6.54 -13.70 4.45
CA PRO A 146 6.61 -13.83 5.89
C PRO A 146 5.32 -14.48 6.42
N ARG A 147 5.32 -15.81 6.53
CA ARG A 147 4.15 -16.64 6.89
C ARG A 147 3.70 -16.49 8.35
N ASP A 148 4.56 -15.96 9.20
CA ASP A 148 4.39 -15.77 10.64
C ASP A 148 3.91 -14.35 11.02
N ALA A 149 3.62 -13.50 10.04
CA ALA A 149 3.10 -12.16 10.27
C ALA A 149 1.76 -12.15 11.04
N GLU A 150 1.55 -11.16 11.91
CA GLU A 150 0.30 -10.98 12.69
C GLU A 150 -0.95 -10.92 11.79
N ILE A 151 -0.82 -10.29 10.63
CA ILE A 151 -1.81 -10.36 9.55
C ILE A 151 -1.10 -10.86 8.30
N PHE A 152 -1.69 -11.87 7.68
CA PHE A 152 -1.23 -12.42 6.42
C PHE A 152 -2.44 -12.66 5.50
N GLN A 153 -2.46 -11.97 4.36
CA GLN A 153 -3.52 -12.03 3.35
C GLN A 153 -2.89 -12.36 2.00
N GLU A 154 -3.32 -13.45 1.37
CA GLU A 154 -2.98 -13.78 -0.02
C GLU A 154 -4.25 -13.90 -0.84
N TYR A 155 -4.16 -13.53 -2.11
CA TYR A 155 -5.26 -13.68 -3.05
C TYR A 155 -4.77 -13.91 -4.47
N ASP A 156 -5.31 -14.96 -5.07
CA ASP A 156 -5.13 -15.29 -6.48
C ASP A 156 -6.33 -14.78 -7.27
N PHE A 157 -6.06 -13.94 -8.27
CA PHE A 157 -7.08 -13.40 -9.15
C PHE A 157 -7.33 -14.33 -10.32
N GLU A 158 -8.60 -14.49 -10.69
CA GLU A 158 -9.02 -15.18 -11.91
C GLU A 158 -9.27 -14.15 -13.03
N PRO A 159 -8.73 -14.34 -14.25
CA PRO A 159 -7.99 -15.52 -14.73
C PRO A 159 -6.51 -15.57 -14.32
N VAL A 160 -5.88 -14.43 -14.03
CA VAL A 160 -4.47 -14.34 -13.60
C VAL A 160 -4.26 -13.06 -12.77
N GLY A 161 -3.39 -13.12 -11.76
CA GLY A 161 -2.96 -12.00 -10.93
C GLY A 161 -2.75 -12.43 -9.48
N TYR A 162 -1.96 -11.67 -8.72
CA TYR A 162 -1.66 -12.04 -7.33
C TYR A 162 -1.50 -10.81 -6.43
N SER A 163 -2.01 -10.88 -5.21
CA SER A 163 -1.78 -9.87 -4.19
C SER A 163 -1.50 -10.49 -2.84
N CYS A 164 -0.61 -9.85 -2.08
CA CYS A 164 -0.28 -10.23 -0.72
C CYS A 164 -0.11 -9.01 0.18
N ASN A 165 -0.66 -9.10 1.39
CA ASN A 165 -0.35 -8.22 2.51
C ASN A 165 0.18 -9.02 3.68
N ALA A 166 1.26 -8.54 4.29
CA ALA A 166 1.75 -9.00 5.57
C ALA A 166 1.94 -7.82 6.52
N CYS A 167 1.60 -7.98 7.79
CA CYS A 167 1.81 -6.96 8.81
C CYS A 167 2.29 -7.56 10.14
N GLU A 168 3.21 -6.88 10.82
CA GLU A 168 3.67 -7.19 12.18
C GLU A 168 3.87 -5.89 12.95
N GLY A 169 2.98 -5.59 13.90
CA GLY A 169 2.97 -4.31 14.61
C GLY A 169 2.81 -3.13 13.65
N LYS A 170 3.90 -2.37 13.44
CA LYS A 170 3.97 -1.25 12.48
C LYS A 170 4.64 -1.61 11.16
N ASN A 171 5.22 -2.80 11.07
CA ASN A 171 5.89 -3.30 9.87
C ASN A 171 4.83 -3.83 8.91
N TYR A 172 5.11 -3.71 7.61
CA TYR A 172 4.24 -4.22 6.58
C TYR A 172 5.01 -4.62 5.32
N LEU A 173 4.41 -5.51 4.54
CA LEU A 173 4.80 -5.82 3.18
C LEU A 173 3.53 -5.89 2.33
N THR A 174 3.51 -5.19 1.21
CA THR A 174 2.44 -5.26 0.21
C THR A 174 3.04 -5.64 -1.13
N LEU A 175 2.47 -6.65 -1.77
CA LEU A 175 2.89 -7.16 -3.07
C LEU A 175 1.67 -7.23 -3.98
N HIS A 176 1.80 -6.67 -5.18
CA HIS A 176 0.77 -6.74 -6.23
C HIS A 176 1.42 -7.12 -7.55
N PHE A 177 0.94 -8.21 -8.13
CA PHE A 177 1.35 -8.70 -9.43
C PHE A 177 0.20 -8.64 -10.42
N SER A 178 0.44 -7.91 -11.51
CA SER A 178 -0.46 -7.76 -12.65
C SER A 178 0.21 -8.42 -13.87
N PRO A 179 -0.39 -9.48 -14.45
CA PRO A 179 0.24 -10.38 -15.43
C PRO A 179 -0.04 -10.02 -16.89
N GLU A 180 -0.42 -8.77 -17.20
CA GLU A 180 -0.82 -8.37 -18.55
C GLU A 180 0.26 -8.71 -19.59
N LEU A 181 -0.17 -9.21 -20.76
CA LEU A 181 0.70 -9.70 -21.84
C LEU A 181 1.69 -8.63 -22.35
N GLU A 182 1.24 -7.37 -22.40
CA GLU A 182 2.06 -6.22 -22.73
C GLU A 182 2.32 -5.40 -21.46
N GLY A 183 3.40 -5.73 -20.76
CA GLY A 183 3.87 -4.96 -19.60
C GLY A 183 3.34 -5.46 -18.26
N SER A 184 3.56 -6.74 -17.97
CA SER A 184 3.34 -7.31 -16.64
C SER A 184 4.08 -6.49 -15.59
N CYS A 185 3.49 -6.33 -14.42
CA CYS A 185 3.99 -5.46 -13.38
C CYS A 185 4.01 -6.18 -12.02
N LEU A 186 5.09 -5.99 -11.26
CA LEU A 186 5.15 -6.29 -9.84
C LEU A 186 5.42 -5.02 -9.06
N SER A 187 4.46 -4.61 -8.24
CA SER A 187 4.63 -3.62 -7.18
C SER A 187 4.96 -4.34 -5.89
N LEU A 188 6.08 -3.97 -5.28
CA LEU A 188 6.51 -4.48 -3.98
C LEU A 188 6.87 -3.30 -3.11
N GLU A 189 6.25 -3.21 -1.93
CA GLU A 189 6.57 -2.20 -0.93
C GLU A 189 6.70 -2.86 0.44
N SER A 190 7.69 -2.45 1.22
CA SER A 190 7.94 -3.00 2.53
C SER A 190 8.52 -1.97 3.50
N ARG A 191 8.17 -2.16 4.76
CA ARG A 191 8.81 -1.58 5.93
C ARG A 191 8.97 -2.64 7.01
N GLY A 192 10.18 -2.83 7.53
CA GLY A 192 10.49 -3.78 8.59
C GLY A 192 10.60 -5.24 8.13
N PHE A 193 10.32 -5.52 6.86
CA PHE A 193 10.58 -6.82 6.21
C PHE A 193 11.65 -6.68 5.13
N GLU A 194 12.76 -5.99 5.39
CA GLU A 194 13.78 -5.65 4.38
C GLU A 194 14.44 -6.90 3.78
N LYS A 195 14.74 -7.92 4.59
CA LYS A 195 15.31 -9.18 4.10
C LYS A 195 14.37 -9.92 3.15
N VAL A 196 13.08 -9.94 3.49
CA VAL A 196 12.04 -10.56 2.66
C VAL A 196 11.84 -9.75 1.37
N TYR A 197 11.79 -8.42 1.50
CA TYR A 197 11.74 -7.52 0.35
C TYR A 197 12.90 -7.77 -0.61
N ASP A 198 14.14 -7.80 -0.11
CA ASP A 198 15.31 -7.99 -0.95
C ASP A 198 15.26 -9.38 -1.63
N ALA A 199 14.86 -10.43 -0.92
CA ALA A 199 14.69 -11.77 -1.50
C ALA A 199 13.65 -11.81 -2.64
N ILE A 200 12.47 -11.24 -2.41
CA ILE A 200 11.41 -11.14 -3.44
C ILE A 200 11.87 -10.27 -4.61
N PHE A 201 12.53 -9.14 -4.33
CA PHE A 201 13.07 -8.25 -5.35
C PHE A 201 14.12 -8.95 -6.22
N HIS A 202 14.98 -9.78 -5.63
CA HIS A 202 15.95 -10.57 -6.39
C HIS A 202 15.29 -11.66 -7.23
N ALA A 203 14.40 -12.47 -6.63
CA ALA A 203 13.66 -13.52 -7.35
C ALA A 203 12.82 -12.95 -8.50
N SER A 204 12.17 -11.80 -8.28
CA SER A 204 11.33 -11.16 -9.30
C SER A 204 12.10 -10.69 -10.54
N LYS A 205 13.40 -10.40 -10.46
CA LYS A 205 14.20 -10.05 -11.65
C LYS A 205 14.41 -11.24 -12.58
N GLU A 206 14.37 -12.45 -12.05
CA GLU A 206 14.50 -13.68 -12.83
C GLU A 206 13.13 -14.11 -13.41
N LEU A 207 12.06 -13.85 -12.66
CA LEU A 207 10.68 -14.21 -13.01
C LEU A 207 9.99 -13.22 -13.95
N LEU A 208 10.27 -11.92 -13.77
CA LEU A 208 9.89 -10.83 -14.67
C LEU A 208 11.16 -10.38 -15.36
N ILE A 209 11.32 -10.73 -16.64
CA ILE A 209 12.42 -10.19 -17.44
C ILE A 209 12.14 -8.69 -17.58
N PRO A 210 12.76 -7.82 -16.75
CA PRO A 210 12.25 -6.49 -16.52
C PRO A 210 12.77 -5.60 -17.64
N THR A 211 11.85 -4.97 -18.37
CA THR A 211 12.19 -3.93 -19.34
C THR A 211 12.34 -2.57 -18.65
N LYS A 212 11.76 -2.43 -17.46
CA LYS A 212 11.90 -1.25 -16.60
C LYS A 212 11.87 -1.67 -15.13
N CYS A 213 12.81 -1.14 -14.35
CA CYS A 213 12.80 -1.26 -12.90
C CYS A 213 12.83 0.15 -12.31
N ILE A 214 11.92 0.42 -11.37
CA ILE A 214 11.86 1.67 -10.63
C ILE A 214 12.06 1.30 -9.17
N LEU A 215 13.08 1.89 -8.56
CA LEU A 215 13.41 1.67 -7.16
C LEU A 215 13.31 3.00 -6.42
N LEU A 216 12.46 3.04 -5.39
CA LEU A 216 12.36 4.14 -4.45
C LEU A 216 12.79 3.61 -3.08
N VAL A 217 13.89 4.15 -2.58
CA VAL A 217 14.36 3.93 -1.21
C VAL A 217 14.32 5.29 -0.54
N LYS A 218 13.49 5.42 0.49
CA LYS A 218 13.43 6.60 1.36
C LYS A 218 13.96 6.25 2.74
#